data_AF-A0A1G7EZ13-F1
#
_entry.id   AF-A0A1G7EZ13-F1
#
_cell.length_a   1.000
_cell.length_b   1.000
_cell.length_c   1.000
_cell.angle_alpha   90.00
_cell.angle_beta   90.00
_cell.angle_gamma   90.00
#
_symmetry.space_group_name_H-M   'P 1'
#
loop_
_entity.id
_entity.type
_entity.pdbx_description
1 polymer ?
#
loop_
_entity_poly.entity_id
_entity_poly.type
_entity_poly.pdbx_seq_one_letter_code
_entity_poly.pdbx_strand_id
1 'polypeptide(L)'
;MTTVTDAVLDMLAEGDRKDVARAADAATLAEESPTVLATLIAALFHEDPATVSHAAHALMTLAKDSAALLDPHREALARAYGLDQWEVKEQVAKILPRLSFRQSEQGRLMEEFDETLRHHESSIARTCALLAMVDMAALDPAHTEAALSALDYAMRKGSKALQARARQLAATLS
;
A
#
# COMPACT_ATOMS: atom_id res chain seq x y z
N MET A 1 -19.10 -19.97 20.14
CA MET A 1 -17.63 -20.12 20.11
C MET A 1 -17.14 -19.12 19.09
N THR A 2 -16.42 -18.09 19.52
CA THR A 2 -15.82 -17.08 18.62
C THR A 2 -14.74 -17.78 17.78
N THR A 3 -14.81 -17.65 16.46
CA THR A 3 -13.78 -18.21 15.58
C THR A 3 -12.52 -17.33 15.62
N VAL A 4 -11.39 -17.86 15.18
CA VAL A 4 -10.14 -17.06 15.08
C VAL A 4 -10.34 -15.87 14.13
N THR A 5 -11.16 -16.03 13.09
CA THR A 5 -11.54 -14.96 12.16
C THR A 5 -12.34 -13.86 12.85
N ASP A 6 -13.34 -14.21 13.67
CA ASP A 6 -14.13 -13.22 14.42
C ASP A 6 -13.24 -12.43 15.39
N ALA A 7 -12.32 -13.12 16.08
CA ALA A 7 -11.39 -12.47 17.01
C ALA A 7 -10.43 -11.50 16.29
N VAL A 8 -10.02 -11.80 15.05
CA VAL A 8 -9.18 -10.89 14.25
C VAL A 8 -9.98 -9.68 13.80
N LEU A 9 -11.25 -9.83 13.42
CA LEU A 9 -12.10 -8.69 13.08
C LEU A 9 -12.36 -7.79 14.28
N ASP A 10 -12.58 -8.37 15.46
CA ASP A 10 -12.68 -7.61 16.72
C ASP A 10 -11.40 -6.80 16.97
N MET A 11 -10.22 -7.40 16.79
CA MET A 11 -8.93 -6.69 16.91
C MET A 11 -8.78 -5.52 15.93
N LEU A 12 -9.34 -5.63 14.72
CA LEU A 12 -9.31 -4.58 13.72
C LEU A 12 -10.36 -3.49 13.97
N ALA A 13 -11.47 -3.81 14.64
CA ALA A 13 -12.51 -2.86 14.99
C ALA A 13 -12.19 -2.05 16.26
N GLU A 14 -11.19 -2.46 17.04
CA GLU A 14 -10.71 -1.72 18.21
C GLU A 14 -10.06 -0.38 17.82
N GLY A 15 -10.41 0.69 18.54
CA GLY A 15 -9.78 2.01 18.40
C GLY A 15 -10.37 2.90 17.31
N ASP A 16 -9.87 4.14 17.22
CA ASP A 16 -10.29 5.06 16.17
C ASP A 16 -9.53 4.77 14.87
N ARG A 17 -10.12 5.14 13.73
CA ARG A 17 -9.52 4.94 12.39
C ARG A 17 -8.07 5.42 12.22
N LYS A 18 -7.66 6.42 13.00
CA LYS A 18 -6.31 7.02 12.97
C LYS A 18 -5.30 6.27 13.82
N ASP A 19 -5.76 5.36 14.66
CA ASP A 19 -4.91 4.49 15.45
C ASP A 19 -4.34 3.38 14.57
N VAL A 20 -3.38 2.65 15.12
CA VAL A 20 -2.86 1.42 14.50
C VAL A 20 -3.61 0.19 15.03
N ALA A 21 -4.48 0.38 16.04
CA ALA A 21 -5.18 -0.68 16.76
C ALA A 21 -4.24 -1.84 17.14
N ARG A 22 -4.72 -3.07 17.01
CA ARG A 22 -3.95 -4.30 17.18
C ARG A 22 -3.44 -4.87 15.85
N ALA A 23 -3.19 -4.01 14.86
CA ALA A 23 -2.75 -4.43 13.52
C ALA A 23 -1.46 -5.27 13.52
N ALA A 24 -0.52 -5.00 14.44
CA ALA A 24 0.69 -5.81 14.58
C ALA A 24 0.41 -7.24 15.09
N ASP A 25 -0.53 -7.38 16.04
CA ASP A 25 -0.96 -8.70 16.52
C ASP A 25 -1.66 -9.48 15.39
N ALA A 26 -2.54 -8.79 14.65
CA ALA A 26 -3.22 -9.37 13.50
C ALA A 26 -2.25 -9.79 12.38
N ALA A 27 -1.19 -9.01 12.13
CA ALA A 27 -0.13 -9.36 11.18
C ALA A 27 0.63 -10.63 11.62
N THR A 28 0.97 -10.74 12.90
CA THR A 28 1.64 -11.92 13.46
C THR A 28 0.77 -13.17 13.31
N LEU A 29 -0.53 -13.07 13.56
CA LEU A 29 -1.47 -14.18 13.37
C LEU A 29 -1.61 -14.57 11.90
N ALA A 30 -1.56 -13.60 10.98
CA ALA A 30 -1.66 -13.83 9.54
C ALA A 30 -0.43 -14.53 8.96
N GLU A 31 0.76 -14.29 9.51
CA GLU A 31 2.00 -14.95 9.10
C GLU A 31 1.93 -16.47 9.28
N GLU A 32 1.31 -16.92 10.37
CA GLU A 32 1.19 -18.34 10.72
C GLU A 32 -0.11 -19.00 10.22
N SER A 33 -1.07 -18.22 9.69
CA SER A 33 -2.40 -18.72 9.33
C SER A 33 -2.92 -18.12 8.02
N PRO A 34 -2.96 -18.93 6.94
CA PRO A 34 -3.57 -18.51 5.68
C PRO A 34 -5.04 -18.08 5.80
N THR A 35 -5.77 -18.62 6.78
CA THR A 35 -7.17 -18.23 7.03
C THR A 35 -7.26 -16.83 7.62
N VAL A 36 -6.35 -16.48 8.54
CA VAL A 36 -6.25 -15.12 9.09
C VAL A 36 -5.79 -14.14 8.02
N LEU A 37 -4.80 -14.51 7.20
CA LEU A 37 -4.39 -13.70 6.07
C LEU A 37 -5.55 -13.42 5.10
N ALA A 38 -6.31 -14.44 4.73
CA ALA A 38 -7.50 -14.28 3.89
C ALA A 38 -8.54 -13.35 4.55
N THR A 39 -8.68 -13.40 5.88
CA THR A 39 -9.54 -12.50 6.65
C THR A 39 -9.06 -11.04 6.52
N LEU A 40 -7.76 -10.77 6.68
CA LEU A 40 -7.20 -9.43 6.51
C LEU A 40 -7.40 -8.88 5.09
N ILE A 41 -7.23 -9.73 4.08
CA ILE A 41 -7.47 -9.35 2.69
C ILE A 41 -8.94 -9.01 2.45
N ALA A 42 -9.87 -9.76 3.05
CA ALA A 42 -11.30 -9.45 2.96
C ALA A 42 -11.65 -8.15 3.71
N ALA A 43 -11.01 -7.90 4.85
CA ALA A 43 -11.24 -6.72 5.68
C ALA A 43 -10.87 -5.39 5.00
N LEU A 44 -10.04 -5.40 3.94
CA LEU A 44 -9.78 -4.22 3.09
C LEU A 44 -11.05 -3.68 2.40
N PHE A 45 -12.10 -4.49 2.32
CA PHE A 45 -13.38 -4.15 1.69
C PHE A 45 -14.53 -4.13 2.71
N HIS A 46 -14.21 -4.00 4.00
CA HIS A 46 -15.19 -3.93 5.06
C HIS A 46 -15.97 -2.60 5.03
N GLU A 47 -17.19 -2.59 5.58
CA GLU A 47 -18.05 -1.40 5.61
C GLU A 47 -17.55 -0.33 6.58
N ASP A 48 -16.88 -0.75 7.65
CA ASP A 48 -16.26 0.16 8.63
C ASP A 48 -14.87 0.65 8.15
N PRO A 49 -14.70 1.97 7.92
CA PRO A 49 -13.42 2.54 7.46
C PRO A 49 -12.27 2.39 8.46
N ALA A 50 -12.54 2.24 9.76
CA ALA A 50 -11.49 1.99 10.75
C ALA A 50 -10.91 0.58 10.57
N THR A 51 -11.78 -0.42 10.49
CA THR A 51 -11.41 -1.81 10.14
C THR A 51 -10.59 -1.88 8.84
N VAL A 52 -11.01 -1.16 7.79
CA VAL A 52 -10.27 -1.09 6.51
C VAL A 52 -8.86 -0.51 6.70
N SER A 53 -8.74 0.59 7.44
CA SER A 53 -7.47 1.25 7.76
C SER A 53 -6.52 0.29 8.50
N HIS A 54 -7.01 -0.34 9.56
CA HIS A 54 -6.23 -1.25 10.40
C HIS A 54 -5.82 -2.52 9.63
N ALA A 55 -6.70 -3.05 8.77
CA ALA A 55 -6.37 -4.18 7.90
C ALA A 55 -5.25 -3.83 6.93
N ALA A 56 -5.31 -2.65 6.29
CA ALA A 56 -4.25 -2.18 5.41
C ALA A 56 -2.91 -2.02 6.15
N HIS A 57 -2.95 -1.54 7.40
CA HIS A 57 -1.76 -1.43 8.24
C HIS A 57 -1.19 -2.79 8.65
N ALA A 58 -2.04 -3.76 9.00
CA ALA A 58 -1.64 -5.12 9.34
C ALA A 58 -0.95 -5.80 8.15
N LEU A 59 -1.53 -5.69 6.95
CA LEU A 59 -0.96 -6.24 5.71
C LEU A 59 0.37 -5.58 5.33
N MET A 60 0.49 -4.25 5.50
CA MET A 60 1.77 -3.55 5.28
C MET A 60 2.82 -4.00 6.30
N THR A 61 2.42 -4.21 7.55
CA THR A 61 3.31 -4.73 8.60
C THR A 61 3.80 -6.13 8.24
N LEU A 62 2.92 -7.04 7.83
CA LEU A 62 3.28 -8.37 7.33
C LEU A 62 4.22 -8.29 6.10
N ALA A 63 3.96 -7.37 5.18
CA ALA A 63 4.76 -7.20 3.96
C ALA A 63 6.19 -6.68 4.21
N LYS A 64 6.52 -6.24 5.44
CA LYS A 64 7.89 -5.82 5.78
C LYS A 64 8.85 -7.00 5.70
N ASP A 65 8.45 -8.13 6.25
CA ASP A 65 9.30 -9.31 6.41
C ASP A 65 8.84 -10.47 5.50
N SER A 66 7.54 -10.54 5.17
CA SER A 66 6.92 -11.71 4.53
C SER A 66 6.04 -11.34 3.33
N ALA A 67 6.51 -10.43 2.46
CA ALA A 67 5.77 -9.97 1.27
C ALA A 67 5.33 -11.11 0.33
N ALA A 68 6.12 -12.17 0.21
CA ALA A 68 5.79 -13.32 -0.65
C ALA A 68 4.49 -14.04 -0.25
N LEU A 69 4.07 -13.95 1.02
CA LEU A 69 2.78 -14.49 1.47
C LEU A 69 1.58 -13.76 0.81
N LEU A 70 1.80 -12.51 0.37
CA LEU A 70 0.77 -11.67 -0.24
C LEU A 70 0.66 -11.84 -1.76
N ASP A 71 1.61 -12.51 -2.41
CA ASP A 71 1.60 -12.73 -3.86
C ASP A 71 0.33 -13.41 -4.38
N PRO A 72 -0.23 -14.44 -3.71
CA PRO A 72 -1.51 -15.03 -4.08
C PRO A 72 -2.69 -14.04 -4.04
N HIS A 73 -2.56 -12.94 -3.30
CA HIS A 73 -3.59 -11.92 -3.09
C HIS A 73 -3.30 -10.59 -3.81
N ARG A 74 -2.27 -10.53 -4.66
CA ARG A 74 -1.83 -9.31 -5.35
C ARG A 74 -2.94 -8.59 -6.13
N GLU A 75 -3.87 -9.32 -6.74
CA GLU A 75 -5.01 -8.73 -7.45
C GLU A 75 -6.00 -8.06 -6.48
N ALA A 76 -6.24 -8.65 -5.31
CA ALA A 76 -7.09 -8.06 -4.29
C ALA A 76 -6.46 -6.79 -3.72
N LEU A 77 -5.14 -6.80 -3.49
CA LEU A 77 -4.38 -5.63 -3.06
C LEU A 77 -4.40 -4.51 -4.12
N ALA A 78 -4.22 -4.85 -5.40
CA ALA A 78 -4.33 -3.88 -6.48
C ALA A 78 -5.74 -3.27 -6.56
N ARG A 79 -6.80 -4.07 -6.39
CA ARG A 79 -8.18 -3.56 -6.29
C ARG A 79 -8.37 -2.66 -5.07
N ALA A 80 -7.84 -3.04 -3.91
CA ALA A 80 -7.93 -2.23 -2.69
C ALA A 80 -7.20 -0.88 -2.86
N TYR A 81 -6.09 -0.85 -3.60
CA TYR A 81 -5.43 0.41 -3.93
C TYR A 81 -6.31 1.36 -4.76
N GLY A 82 -7.29 0.84 -5.50
CA GLY A 82 -8.29 1.65 -6.20
C GLY A 82 -9.30 2.35 -5.29
N LEU A 83 -9.33 2.05 -3.97
CA LEU A 83 -10.18 2.74 -3.02
C LEU A 83 -9.62 4.13 -2.68
N ASP A 84 -10.49 5.13 -2.57
CA ASP A 84 -10.10 6.53 -2.26
C ASP A 84 -9.66 6.75 -0.80
N GLN A 85 -9.75 5.73 0.03
CA GLN A 85 -9.33 5.83 1.43
C GLN A 85 -7.81 6.04 1.51
N TRP A 86 -7.39 7.21 1.99
CA TRP A 86 -5.97 7.60 1.98
C TRP A 86 -5.07 6.66 2.77
N GLU A 87 -5.55 6.04 3.86
CA GLU A 87 -4.79 5.05 4.63
C GLU A 87 -4.53 3.79 3.81
N VAL A 88 -5.51 3.35 3.01
CA VAL A 88 -5.34 2.22 2.09
C VAL A 88 -4.32 2.58 1.01
N LYS A 89 -4.47 3.75 0.36
CA LYS A 89 -3.50 4.26 -0.61
C LYS A 89 -2.09 4.33 -0.03
N GLU A 90 -1.95 4.84 1.20
CA GLU A 90 -0.66 4.90 1.88
C GLU A 90 -0.05 3.51 2.08
N GLN A 91 -0.79 2.60 2.73
CA GLN A 91 -0.21 1.33 3.14
C GLN A 91 -0.03 0.38 1.96
N VAL A 92 -1.01 0.27 1.07
CA VAL A 92 -0.98 -0.67 -0.05
C VAL A 92 0.07 -0.26 -1.10
N ALA A 93 0.30 1.04 -1.31
CA ALA A 93 1.40 1.50 -2.18
C ALA A 93 2.78 0.99 -1.73
N LYS A 94 2.99 0.76 -0.42
CA LYS A 94 4.26 0.22 0.11
C LYS A 94 4.39 -1.29 -0.06
N ILE A 95 3.27 -1.97 -0.34
CA ILE A 95 3.20 -3.42 -0.52
C ILE A 95 3.37 -3.78 -1.99
N LEU A 96 2.61 -3.14 -2.87
CA LEU A 96 2.46 -3.53 -4.28
C LEU A 96 3.79 -3.67 -5.05
N PRO A 97 4.79 -2.77 -4.90
CA PRO A 97 6.06 -2.94 -5.59
C PRO A 97 6.83 -4.21 -5.20
N ARG A 98 6.51 -4.82 -4.05
CA ARG A 98 7.17 -6.02 -3.54
C ARG A 98 6.54 -7.31 -4.05
N LEU A 99 5.47 -7.22 -4.84
CA LEU A 99 4.71 -8.38 -5.32
C LEU A 99 5.03 -8.70 -6.78
N SER A 100 4.81 -9.96 -7.14
CA SER A 100 5.08 -10.52 -8.46
C SER A 100 3.95 -10.19 -9.45
N PHE A 101 4.09 -9.09 -10.18
CA PHE A 101 3.17 -8.67 -11.24
C PHE A 101 3.73 -8.94 -12.65
N ARG A 102 2.86 -9.29 -13.61
CA ARG A 102 3.21 -9.30 -15.03
C ARG A 102 3.40 -7.88 -15.55
N GLN A 103 4.16 -7.72 -16.63
CA GLN A 103 4.44 -6.39 -17.21
C GLN A 103 3.18 -5.55 -17.51
N SER A 104 2.10 -6.18 -18.02
CA SER A 104 0.81 -5.51 -18.26
C SER A 104 0.07 -5.10 -16.97
N GLU A 105 0.33 -5.78 -15.86
CA GLU A 105 -0.22 -5.43 -14.54
C GLU A 105 0.61 -4.31 -13.90
N GLN A 106 1.93 -4.37 -14.04
CA GLN A 106 2.83 -3.31 -13.60
C GLN A 106 2.51 -1.97 -14.29
N GLY A 107 2.27 -1.97 -15.61
CA GLY A 107 1.90 -0.75 -16.34
C GLY A 107 0.63 -0.10 -15.78
N ARG A 108 -0.42 -0.90 -15.50
CA ARG A 108 -1.65 -0.41 -14.87
C ARG A 108 -1.41 0.14 -13.46
N LEU A 109 -0.57 -0.52 -12.66
CA LEU A 109 -0.19 0.00 -11.34
C LEU A 109 0.55 1.33 -11.43
N MET A 110 1.46 1.48 -12.40
CA MET A 110 2.16 2.74 -12.63
C MET A 110 1.20 3.89 -12.99
N GLU A 111 0.18 3.61 -13.81
CA GLU A 111 -0.89 4.58 -14.12
C GLU A 111 -1.67 4.98 -12.86
N GLU A 112 -2.08 4.00 -12.04
CA GLU A 112 -2.81 4.24 -10.78
C GLU A 112 -1.96 5.02 -9.75
N PHE A 113 -0.66 4.75 -9.67
CA PHE A 113 0.26 5.51 -8.82
C PHE A 113 0.43 6.94 -9.31
N ASP A 114 0.56 7.15 -10.62
CA ASP A 114 0.69 8.49 -11.21
C ASP A 114 -0.60 9.32 -11.01
N GLU A 115 -1.77 8.71 -11.21
CA GLU A 115 -3.07 9.34 -10.94
C GLU A 115 -3.17 9.76 -9.47
N THR A 116 -2.83 8.84 -8.55
CA THR A 116 -2.81 9.13 -7.11
C THR A 116 -1.83 10.27 -6.78
N LEU A 117 -0.61 10.26 -7.33
CA LEU A 117 0.40 11.29 -7.12
C LEU A 117 -0.08 12.68 -7.57
N ARG A 118 -0.82 12.75 -8.66
CA ARG A 118 -1.25 14.02 -9.26
C ARG A 118 -2.51 14.59 -8.63
N HIS A 119 -3.46 13.73 -8.27
CA HIS A 119 -4.84 14.14 -8.02
C HIS A 119 -5.36 13.86 -6.61
N HIS A 120 -4.75 12.93 -5.86
CA HIS A 120 -5.25 12.58 -4.54
C HIS A 120 -5.05 13.72 -3.52
N GLU A 121 -6.03 13.97 -2.64
CA GLU A 121 -5.96 15.09 -1.68
C GLU A 121 -4.89 14.90 -0.59
N SER A 122 -4.70 13.67 -0.12
CA SER A 122 -3.71 13.33 0.90
C SER A 122 -2.28 13.42 0.39
N SER A 123 -1.49 14.33 0.97
CA SER A 123 -0.05 14.44 0.67
C SER A 123 0.73 13.17 1.01
N ILE A 124 0.27 12.38 1.99
CA ILE A 124 0.92 11.12 2.38
C ILE A 124 0.66 10.05 1.31
N ALA A 125 -0.58 9.90 0.85
CA ALA A 125 -0.93 8.98 -0.22
C ALA A 125 -0.14 9.29 -1.50
N ARG A 126 -0.09 10.57 -1.89
CA ARG A 126 0.73 11.04 -3.04
C ARG A 126 2.22 10.68 -2.88
N THR A 127 2.75 10.86 -1.68
CA THR A 127 4.17 10.56 -1.40
C THR A 127 4.45 9.06 -1.50
N CYS A 128 3.54 8.23 -0.99
CA CYS A 128 3.69 6.77 -1.07
C CYS A 128 3.52 6.27 -2.52
N ALA A 129 2.65 6.89 -3.31
CA ALA A 129 2.54 6.59 -4.73
C ALA A 129 3.84 6.91 -5.50
N LEU A 130 4.46 8.08 -5.25
CA LEU A 130 5.77 8.41 -5.82
C LEU A 130 6.85 7.40 -5.43
N LEU A 131 6.89 7.00 -4.15
CA LEU A 131 7.83 5.98 -3.68
C LEU A 131 7.59 4.66 -4.41
N ALA A 132 6.33 4.23 -4.56
CA ALA A 132 5.99 3.00 -5.26
C ALA A 132 6.47 3.01 -6.72
N MET A 133 6.32 4.14 -7.43
CA MET A 133 6.84 4.28 -8.80
C MET A 133 8.37 4.15 -8.86
N VAL A 134 9.08 4.71 -7.89
CA VAL A 134 10.54 4.60 -7.78
C VAL A 134 10.97 3.17 -7.47
N ASP A 135 10.29 2.50 -6.54
CA ASP A 135 10.56 1.11 -6.18
C ASP A 135 10.30 0.17 -7.37
N MET A 136 9.23 0.40 -8.14
CA MET A 136 8.95 -0.35 -9.37
C MET A 136 10.03 -0.15 -10.43
N ALA A 137 10.53 1.08 -10.61
CA ALA A 137 11.62 1.37 -11.55
C ALA A 137 12.97 0.78 -11.12
N ALA A 138 13.20 0.60 -9.81
CA ALA A 138 14.39 -0.08 -9.31
C ALA A 138 14.37 -1.59 -9.61
N LEU A 139 13.17 -2.18 -9.73
CA LEU A 139 12.99 -3.61 -10.02
C LEU A 139 12.92 -3.90 -11.53
N ASP A 140 12.30 -3.04 -12.32
CA ASP A 140 12.21 -3.15 -13.77
C ASP A 140 12.55 -1.81 -14.46
N PRO A 141 13.70 -1.74 -15.16
CA PRO A 141 14.12 -0.54 -15.89
C PRO A 141 13.12 -0.03 -16.93
N ALA A 142 12.15 -0.84 -17.35
CA ALA A 142 11.06 -0.38 -18.23
C ALA A 142 10.26 0.79 -17.62
N HIS A 143 10.25 0.93 -16.29
CA HIS A 143 9.49 1.99 -15.58
C HIS A 143 10.34 3.21 -15.22
N THR A 144 11.64 3.24 -15.56
CA THR A 144 12.54 4.33 -15.18
C THR A 144 12.09 5.69 -15.72
N GLU A 145 11.65 5.77 -16.98
CA GLU A 145 11.19 7.03 -17.57
C GLU A 145 9.95 7.57 -16.85
N ALA A 146 8.98 6.70 -16.55
CA ALA A 146 7.79 7.06 -15.80
C ALA A 146 8.12 7.56 -14.40
N ALA A 147 9.03 6.88 -13.68
CA ALA A 147 9.47 7.31 -12.36
C ALA A 147 10.20 8.66 -12.38
N LEU A 148 11.07 8.90 -13.37
CA LEU A 148 11.76 10.19 -13.54
C LEU A 148 10.78 11.33 -13.85
N SER A 149 9.77 11.08 -14.69
CA SER A 149 8.69 12.03 -14.98
C SER A 149 7.87 12.37 -13.74
N ALA A 150 7.54 11.35 -12.92
CA ALA A 150 6.84 11.53 -11.66
C ALA A 150 7.68 12.33 -10.64
N LEU A 151 8.99 12.09 -10.56
CA LEU A 151 9.92 12.85 -9.73
C LEU A 151 9.99 14.32 -10.15
N ASP A 152 10.14 14.62 -11.44
CA ASP A 152 10.15 16.00 -11.95
C ASP A 152 8.82 16.71 -11.65
N TYR A 153 7.69 16.04 -11.88
CA TYR A 153 6.37 16.56 -11.50
C TYR A 153 6.31 16.88 -10.00
N ALA A 154 6.71 15.94 -9.15
CA ALA A 154 6.67 16.11 -7.69
C ALA A 154 7.58 17.24 -7.22
N MET A 155 8.76 17.43 -7.83
CA MET A 155 9.66 18.55 -7.54
C MET A 155 9.10 19.91 -7.94
N ARG A 156 8.34 19.99 -9.04
CA ARG A 156 7.79 21.25 -9.56
C ARG A 156 6.44 21.63 -8.98
N LYS A 157 5.57 20.64 -8.75
CA LYS A 157 4.15 20.82 -8.45
C LYS A 157 3.73 20.25 -7.09
N GLY A 158 4.61 19.51 -6.42
CA GLY A 158 4.33 18.93 -5.11
C GLY A 158 4.29 19.96 -3.98
N SER A 159 3.74 19.56 -2.84
CA SER A 159 3.88 20.28 -1.56
C SER A 159 5.36 20.37 -1.15
N LYS A 160 5.73 21.28 -0.23
CA LYS A 160 7.13 21.38 0.25
C LYS A 160 7.67 20.04 0.75
N ALA A 161 6.84 19.26 1.44
CA ALA A 161 7.17 17.92 1.92
C ALA A 161 7.39 16.94 0.76
N LEU A 162 6.46 16.90 -0.21
CA LEU A 162 6.57 16.03 -1.38
C LEU A 162 7.80 16.38 -2.24
N GLN A 163 8.09 17.68 -2.44
CA GLN A 163 9.29 18.13 -3.14
C GLN A 163 10.58 17.69 -2.43
N ALA A 164 10.63 17.82 -1.10
CA ALA A 164 11.79 17.36 -0.32
C ALA A 164 11.98 15.86 -0.46
N ARG A 165 10.89 15.08 -0.40
CA ARG A 165 10.94 13.63 -0.60
C ARG A 165 11.36 13.26 -2.03
N ALA A 166 10.83 13.94 -3.04
CA ALA A 166 11.21 13.72 -4.43
C ALA A 166 12.71 13.94 -4.67
N ARG A 167 13.31 14.97 -4.07
CA ARG A 167 14.77 15.18 -4.13
C ARG A 167 15.57 14.04 -3.51
N GLN A 168 15.11 13.50 -2.37
CA GLN A 168 15.76 12.35 -1.74
C GLN A 168 15.66 11.09 -2.62
N LEU A 169 14.50 10.85 -3.22
CA LEU A 169 14.27 9.70 -4.09
C LEU A 169 15.03 9.80 -5.42
N ALA A 170 15.15 10.99 -6.00
CA ALA A 170 15.92 11.16 -7.23
C ALA A 170 17.40 10.78 -7.06
N ALA A 171 17.96 10.99 -5.87
CA ALA A 171 19.33 10.60 -5.54
C ALA A 171 19.54 9.07 -5.43
N THR A 172 18.46 8.26 -5.41
CA THR A 172 18.56 6.79 -5.39
C THR A 172 18.47 6.16 -6.78
N LEU A 173 18.06 6.93 -7.79
CA LEU A 173 17.97 6.49 -9.20
C LEU A 173 19.12 7.02 -10.08
N SER A 174 20.00 7.86 -9.51
CA SER A 174 21.18 8.43 -10.17
C SER A 174 22.42 7.57 -9.98
#